data_AF-A0A7W6X125-F1
#
_entry.id   AF-A0A7W6X125-F1
#
_cell.length_a   1.000
_cell.length_b   1.000
_cell.length_c   1.000
_cell.angle_alpha   90.00
_cell.angle_beta   90.00
_cell.angle_gamma   90.00
#
_symmetry.space_group_name_H-M   'P 1'
#
loop_
_entity.id
_entity.type
_entity.pdbx_description
1 polymer ?
#
loop_
_entity_poly.entity_id
_entity_poly.type
_entity_poly.pdbx_seq_one_letter_code
_entity_poly.pdbx_strand_id
1 'polypeptide(L)'
;MSRDPQDSITPTPRERELMMLIARGMQNKNIAYELKISENTVRAHIGNIMRKYRLSNRTQIAIVFTLHAAPSSLRRDLGRVDCPPTATKPAQAPAPRVQTATD
;
A
#
# COMPACT_ATOMS: atom_id res chain seq x y z
N MET A 1 31.38 10.87 1.96
CA MET A 1 30.14 11.52 2.44
C MET A 1 29.18 10.42 2.87
N SER A 2 29.29 9.97 4.11
CA SER A 2 28.50 8.86 4.66
C SER A 2 27.06 9.30 4.89
N ARG A 3 26.11 8.70 4.17
CA ARG A 3 24.74 8.59 4.64
C ARG A 3 24.56 7.17 5.16
N ASP A 4 24.87 6.94 6.42
CA ASP A 4 24.29 5.83 7.17
C ASP A 4 23.23 6.39 8.14
N PRO A 5 21.95 6.47 7.75
CA PRO A 5 20.84 6.77 8.64
C PRO A 5 20.05 5.49 8.94
N GLN A 6 20.71 4.48 9.54
CA GLN A 6 20.10 3.18 9.89
C GLN A 6 18.90 3.28 10.87
N ASP A 7 18.61 4.44 11.48
CA ASP A 7 17.61 4.53 12.56
C ASP A 7 16.62 5.71 12.42
N SER A 8 16.34 6.18 11.20
CA SER A 8 15.21 7.10 11.04
C SER A 8 13.90 6.28 11.08
N ILE A 9 13.38 6.06 12.29
CA ILE A 9 12.04 5.52 12.60
C ILE A 9 10.93 6.35 11.88
N THR A 10 11.29 7.52 11.36
CA THR A 10 10.40 8.46 10.69
C THR A 10 10.31 8.18 9.17
N PRO A 11 9.12 7.80 8.65
CA PRO A 11 8.91 7.66 7.22
C PRO A 11 8.96 9.00 6.48
N THR A 12 9.48 8.97 5.26
CA THR A 12 9.39 10.12 4.34
C THR A 12 7.92 10.44 4.03
N PRO A 13 7.57 11.64 3.55
CA PRO A 13 6.18 11.98 3.23
C PRO A 13 5.52 10.98 2.28
N ARG A 14 6.25 10.53 1.25
CA ARG A 14 5.75 9.56 0.27
C ARG A 14 5.62 8.16 0.84
N GLU A 15 6.58 7.73 1.68
CA GLU A 15 6.47 6.47 2.41
C GLU A 15 5.27 6.50 3.36
N ARG A 16 5.06 7.61 4.07
CA ARG A 16 3.95 7.80 5.00
C ARG A 16 2.60 7.71 4.30
N GLU A 17 2.43 8.36 3.15
CA GLU A 17 1.24 8.22 2.31
C GLU A 17 0.98 6.75 1.97
N LEU A 18 2.01 6.05 1.47
CA LEU A 18 1.88 4.64 1.10
C LEU A 18 1.50 3.76 2.31
N MET A 19 2.18 3.95 3.44
CA MET A 19 1.93 3.22 4.69
C MET A 19 0.51 3.47 5.22
N MET A 20 0.01 4.71 5.11
CA MET A 20 -1.36 5.06 5.48
C MET A 20 -2.39 4.32 4.62
N LEU A 21 -2.22 4.29 3.30
CA LEU A 21 -3.13 3.57 2.40
C LEU A 21 -3.08 2.06 2.62
N ILE A 22 -1.91 1.53 2.98
CA ILE A 22 -1.75 0.14 3.41
C ILE A 22 -2.49 -0.13 4.73
N ALA A 23 -2.39 0.78 5.71
CA ALA A 23 -3.10 0.67 6.98
C ALA A 23 -4.62 0.74 6.83
N ARG A 24 -5.12 1.45 5.81
CA ARG A 24 -6.53 1.45 5.40
C ARG A 24 -6.99 0.16 4.71
N GLY A 25 -6.10 -0.81 4.50
CA GLY A 25 -6.43 -2.08 3.87
C GLY A 25 -6.59 -2.03 2.34
N MET A 26 -6.15 -0.94 1.68
CA MET A 26 -6.34 -0.79 0.22
C MET A 26 -5.56 -1.84 -0.58
N GLN A 27 -5.98 -2.15 -1.80
CA GLN A 27 -5.22 -3.04 -2.68
C GLN A 27 -4.14 -2.26 -3.44
N ASN A 28 -3.07 -2.94 -3.90
CA ASN A 28 -1.97 -2.30 -4.63
C ASN A 28 -2.44 -1.54 -5.88
N LYS A 29 -3.49 -2.03 -6.56
CA LYS A 29 -4.11 -1.38 -7.72
C LYS A 29 -4.77 -0.05 -7.35
N ASN A 30 -5.48 -0.01 -6.24
CA ASN A 30 -6.17 1.20 -5.77
C ASN A 30 -5.15 2.23 -5.27
N ILE A 31 -4.11 1.77 -4.57
CA ILE A 31 -2.98 2.60 -4.15
C ILE A 31 -2.27 3.20 -5.37
N ALA A 32 -2.03 2.40 -6.40
CA ALA A 32 -1.41 2.86 -7.65
C ALA A 32 -2.24 3.96 -8.32
N TYR A 33 -3.57 3.77 -8.37
CA TYR A 33 -4.51 4.76 -8.89
C TYR A 33 -4.48 6.07 -8.08
N GLU A 34 -4.60 5.99 -6.76
CA GLU A 34 -4.62 7.16 -5.86
C GLU A 34 -3.32 7.95 -5.90
N LEU A 35 -2.18 7.26 -5.96
CA LEU A 35 -0.85 7.86 -6.02
C LEU A 35 -0.40 8.22 -7.45
N LYS A 36 -1.21 7.93 -8.48
CA LYS A 36 -0.91 8.11 -9.91
C LYS A 36 0.42 7.48 -10.35
N ILE A 37 0.68 6.26 -9.89
CA ILE A 37 1.88 5.47 -10.22
C ILE A 37 1.49 4.07 -10.68
N SER A 38 2.45 3.27 -11.18
CA SER A 38 2.18 1.89 -11.57
C SER A 38 2.08 0.94 -10.36
N GLU A 39 1.33 -0.16 -10.49
CA GLU A 39 1.25 -1.21 -9.46
C GLU A 39 2.64 -1.82 -9.17
N ASN A 40 3.50 -1.90 -10.19
CA ASN A 40 4.87 -2.37 -10.02
C ASN A 40 5.70 -1.41 -9.16
N THR A 41 5.53 -0.11 -9.37
CA THR A 41 6.15 0.94 -8.54
C THR A 41 5.66 0.84 -7.08
N VAL A 42 4.37 0.58 -6.85
CA VAL A 42 3.84 0.32 -5.50
C VAL A 42 4.52 -0.88 -4.85
N ARG A 43 4.64 -2.01 -5.57
CA ARG A 43 5.34 -3.21 -5.05
C ARG A 43 6.80 -2.90 -4.71
N ALA A 44 7.51 -2.17 -5.57
CA ALA A 44 8.89 -1.77 -5.32
C ALA A 44 9.00 -0.88 -4.07
N HIS A 45 8.11 0.10 -3.91
CA HIS A 45 8.09 0.95 -2.73
C HIS A 45 7.78 0.17 -1.45
N ILE A 46 6.81 -0.76 -1.48
CA ILE A 46 6.53 -1.68 -0.37
C ILE A 46 7.78 -2.50 -0.02
N GLY A 47 8.47 -3.05 -1.02
CA GLY A 47 9.73 -3.77 -0.81
C GLY A 47 10.81 -2.92 -0.16
N ASN A 48 10.97 -1.67 -0.60
CA ASN A 48 11.93 -0.74 -0.03
C ASN A 48 11.60 -0.39 1.44
N ILE A 49 10.32 -0.13 1.74
CA ILE A 49 9.83 0.11 3.10
C ILE A 49 10.11 -1.12 3.97
N MET A 50 9.75 -2.32 3.52
CA MET A 50 9.99 -3.53 4.29
C MET A 50 11.48 -3.75 4.60
N ARG A 51 12.36 -3.54 3.62
CA ARG A 51 13.82 -3.63 3.86
C ARG A 51 14.32 -2.55 4.82
N LYS A 52 13.83 -1.31 4.69
CA LYS A 52 14.22 -0.18 5.52
C LYS A 52 13.82 -0.38 6.99
N TYR A 53 12.59 -0.85 7.25
CA TYR A 53 12.08 -1.05 8.61
C TYR A 53 12.21 -2.50 9.11
N ARG A 54 12.97 -3.35 8.39
CA ARG A 54 13.17 -4.77 8.71
C ARG A 54 11.86 -5.54 8.93
N LEU A 55 10.85 -5.25 8.11
CA LEU A 55 9.54 -5.89 8.15
C LEU A 55 9.50 -7.07 7.19
N SER A 56 8.79 -8.12 7.58
CA SER A 56 8.59 -9.32 6.76
C SER A 56 7.31 -9.24 5.94
N ASN A 57 6.27 -8.61 6.48
CA ASN A 57 4.91 -8.65 5.92
C ASN A 57 4.31 -7.27 5.75
N ARG A 58 3.48 -7.11 4.72
CA ARG A 58 2.69 -5.88 4.49
C ARG A 58 1.83 -5.49 5.69
N THR A 59 1.28 -6.46 6.40
CA THR A 59 0.50 -6.20 7.63
C THR A 59 1.34 -5.55 8.71
N GLN A 60 2.64 -5.89 8.82
CA GLN A 60 3.53 -5.23 9.78
C GLN A 60 3.73 -3.75 9.42
N ILE A 61 3.70 -3.38 8.14
CA ILE A 61 3.74 -1.97 7.71
C ILE A 61 2.53 -1.20 8.27
N ALA A 62 1.34 -1.78 8.16
CA ALA A 62 0.12 -1.20 8.70
C ALA A 62 0.22 -1.01 10.22
N ILE A 63 0.67 -2.05 10.93
CA ILE A 63 0.82 -2.01 12.39
C ILE A 63 1.81 -0.91 12.80
N VAL A 64 3.00 -0.87 12.19
CA VAL A 64 4.02 0.16 12.49
C VAL A 64 3.47 1.57 12.25
N PHE A 65 2.74 1.78 11.15
CA PHE A 65 2.12 3.07 10.86
C PHE A 65 1.10 3.45 11.94
N THR A 66 0.18 2.55 12.31
CA THR A 66 -0.83 2.82 13.34
C THR A 66 -0.20 3.11 14.69
N LEU A 67 0.86 2.38 15.06
CA LEU A 67 1.60 2.62 16.30
C LEU A 67 2.29 3.99 16.33
N HIS A 68 2.79 4.45 15.19
CA HIS A 68 3.44 5.76 15.08
C HIS A 68 2.43 6.91 14.95
N ALA A 69 1.26 6.66 14.35
CA ALA A 69 0.23 7.67 14.09
C ALA A 69 -0.75 7.87 15.27
N ALA A 70 -0.98 6.85 16.10
CA ALA A 70 -1.90 6.96 17.23
C ALA A 70 -1.22 7.66 18.43
N PRO A 71 -1.81 8.72 19.01
CA PRO A 71 -1.41 9.16 20.33
C PRO A 71 -1.75 8.07 21.36
N SER A 72 -0.92 7.94 22.40
CA SER A 72 -1.04 6.93 23.47
C SER A 72 -2.44 6.85 24.10
N SER A 73 -3.21 7.94 24.01
CA SER A 73 -4.58 8.08 24.49
C SER A 73 -5.64 7.28 23.72
N LEU A 74 -5.40 6.92 22.46
CA LEU A 74 -6.42 6.31 21.57
C LEU A 74 -6.40 4.78 21.56
N ARG A 75 -5.50 4.14 22.33
CA ARG A 75 -5.37 2.67 22.40
C ARG A 75 -6.58 1.95 23.01
N ARG A 76 -7.53 2.66 23.62
CA ARG A 76 -8.73 2.07 24.25
C ARG A 76 -9.89 1.79 23.30
N ASP A 77 -9.94 2.42 22.12
CA ASP A 77 -11.16 2.45 21.28
C ASP A 77 -11.07 1.70 19.93
N LEU A 78 -10.00 0.92 19.67
CA LEU A 78 -9.82 0.20 18.40
C LEU A 78 -10.74 -1.03 18.21
N GLY A 79 -11.81 -1.16 19.00
CA GLY A 79 -12.82 -2.21 18.87
C GLY A 79 -13.75 -2.07 17.65
N ARG A 80 -13.65 -0.97 16.89
CA ARG A 80 -14.52 -0.70 15.74
C ARG A 80 -13.71 -0.53 14.46
N VAL A 81 -13.10 -1.62 14.00
CA VAL A 81 -12.61 -1.69 12.61
C VAL A 81 -13.82 -1.98 11.73
N ASP A 82 -14.55 -0.95 11.33
CA ASP A 82 -15.55 -1.07 10.27
C ASP A 82 -14.79 -1.40 8.97
N CYS A 83 -14.76 -2.69 8.65
CA CYS A 83 -14.20 -3.24 7.41
C CYS A 83 -15.34 -3.41 6.41
N PRO A 84 -15.36 -2.70 5.28
CA PRO A 84 -16.10 -3.17 4.12
C PRO A 84 -15.23 -4.19 3.34
N PRO A 85 -15.66 -5.46 3.20
CA PRO A 85 -15.05 -6.40 2.26
C PRO A 85 -15.63 -6.14 0.87
N THR A 86 -15.22 -5.07 0.19
CA THR A 86 -15.73 -4.81 -1.17
C THR A 86 -14.76 -5.29 -2.24
N ALA A 87 -15.18 -6.42 -2.83
CA ALA A 87 -15.32 -6.63 -4.26
C ALA A 87 -14.05 -6.82 -5.10
N THR A 88 -13.83 -8.09 -5.41
CA THR A 88 -13.22 -8.58 -6.64
C THR A 88 -13.78 -7.84 -7.88
N LYS A 89 -12.91 -7.05 -8.52
CA LYS A 89 -12.78 -6.80 -9.97
C LYS A 89 -14.01 -6.26 -10.76
N PRO A 90 -13.97 -5.03 -11.33
CA PRO A 90 -14.80 -4.74 -12.49
C PRO A 90 -14.24 -5.43 -13.72
N ALA A 91 -15.15 -6.03 -14.49
CA ALA A 91 -14.92 -6.73 -15.74
C ALA A 91 -14.08 -5.89 -16.72
N GLN A 92 -13.04 -6.52 -17.30
CA GLN A 92 -12.40 -6.03 -18.51
C GLN A 92 -13.00 -6.83 -19.67
N ALA A 93 -13.82 -6.16 -20.47
CA ALA A 93 -14.47 -6.70 -21.65
C ALA A 93 -13.43 -7.27 -22.65
N PRO A 94 -13.71 -8.38 -23.34
CA PRO A 94 -12.87 -8.83 -24.44
C PRO A 94 -13.04 -7.87 -25.62
N ALA A 95 -11.92 -7.36 -26.14
CA ALA A 95 -11.89 -6.64 -27.41
C ALA A 95 -12.41 -7.55 -28.55
N PRO A 96 -13.16 -7.02 -29.54
CA PRO A 96 -13.60 -7.82 -30.67
C PRO A 96 -12.40 -8.19 -31.54
N ARG A 97 -12.13 -9.49 -31.68
CA ARG A 97 -11.23 -9.99 -32.72
C ARG A 97 -11.95 -9.88 -34.06
N VAL A 98 -11.53 -8.92 -34.86
CA VAL A 98 -11.84 -8.84 -36.29
C VAL A 98 -11.33 -10.13 -36.95
N GLN A 99 -12.25 -10.93 -37.50
CA GLN A 99 -11.88 -12.03 -38.39
C GLN A 99 -11.56 -11.40 -39.74
N THR A 100 -10.27 -11.28 -40.07
CA THR A 100 -9.86 -11.06 -41.45
C THR A 100 -10.03 -12.38 -42.19
N ALA A 101 -11.13 -12.47 -42.95
CA ALA A 101 -11.26 -13.40 -44.04
C ALA A 101 -10.32 -12.93 -45.16
N THR A 102 -9.37 -13.77 -45.54
CA THR A 102 -8.72 -13.70 -46.85
C THR A 102 -8.48 -15.12 -47.35
N ASP A 103 -8.98 -15.33 -48.56
CA ASP A 103 -8.88 -16.41 -49.54
C ASP A 103 -7.68 -17.37 -49.44
#